data_AF-A0A7U8K770-F1
#
_entry.id   AF-A0A7U8K770-F1
#
_cell.length_a   1.000
_cell.length_b   1.000
_cell.length_c   1.000
_cell.angle_alpha   90.00
_cell.angle_beta   90.00
_cell.angle_gamma   90.00
#
_symmetry.space_group_name_H-M   'P 1'
#
loop_
_entity.id
_entity.type
_entity.pdbx_description
1 polymer ?
#
loop_
_entity_poly.entity_id
_entity_poly.type
_entity_poly.pdbx_seq_one_letter_code
_entity_poly.pdbx_strand_id
1 'polypeptide(L)'
;MFDCVMPTRAGRHGLAFTRFGKVNLRNARHAEDHRPLDPQSDCPASRDYSRAYLHHLVKSGEALGAMLLTWNNLAYYQYLMKGIRAAIADGKFSDFTAETTEGWARGDMP
;
A
#
# COMPACT_ATOMS: atom_id res chain seq x y z
N MET A 1 14.00 -2.31 16.49
CA MET A 1 12.87 -3.22 16.19
C MET A 1 11.60 -2.40 16.24
N PHE A 2 10.59 -2.74 15.43
CA PHE A 2 9.31 -2.03 15.37
C PHE A 2 8.16 -3.03 15.38
N ASP A 3 7.11 -2.73 16.14
CA ASP A 3 5.82 -3.42 16.10
C ASP A 3 4.69 -2.39 16.02
N CYS A 4 3.62 -2.73 15.31
CA CYS A 4 2.44 -1.88 15.25
C CYS A 4 1.24 -2.63 14.69
N VAL A 5 0.05 -2.34 15.21
CA VAL A 5 -1.23 -2.81 14.63
C VAL A 5 -1.65 -2.02 13.39
N MET A 6 -1.00 -0.89 13.10
CA MET A 6 -1.36 0.05 12.04
C MET A 6 -1.63 -0.59 10.66
N PRO A 7 -0.75 -1.45 10.07
CA PRO A 7 -1.00 -2.01 8.75
C PRO A 7 -2.30 -2.81 8.67
N THR A 8 -2.60 -3.61 9.71
CA THR A 8 -3.81 -4.43 9.74
C THR A 8 -5.05 -3.61 10.09
N ARG A 9 -4.97 -2.70 11.07
CA ARG A 9 -6.08 -1.81 11.45
C ARG A 9 -6.47 -0.89 10.29
N ALA A 10 -5.48 -0.29 9.61
CA ALA A 10 -5.70 0.54 8.43
C ALA A 10 -6.39 -0.25 7.30
N GLY A 11 -5.94 -1.47 7.04
CA GLY A 11 -6.52 -2.33 6.01
C GLY A 11 -8.00 -2.61 6.26
N ARG A 12 -8.37 -2.96 7.50
CA ARG A 12 -9.79 -3.15 7.89
C ARG A 12 -10.64 -1.90 7.78
N HIS A 13 -10.04 -0.71 7.81
CA HIS A 13 -10.74 0.57 7.65
C HIS A 13 -10.68 1.13 6.21
N GLY A 14 -10.21 0.35 5.24
CA GLY A 14 -10.20 0.75 3.82
C GLY A 14 -8.99 1.59 3.40
N LEU A 15 -7.94 1.66 4.23
CA LEU A 15 -6.73 2.43 3.94
C LEU A 15 -5.58 1.49 3.53
N ALA A 16 -5.06 1.71 2.33
CA ALA A 16 -3.91 1.00 1.79
C ALA A 16 -2.62 1.84 1.91
N PHE A 17 -1.50 1.19 2.22
CA PHE A 17 -0.16 1.75 2.09
C PHE A 17 0.48 1.29 0.79
N THR A 18 1.11 2.21 0.07
CA THR A 18 1.77 1.98 -1.22
C THR A 18 3.09 2.75 -1.29
N ARG A 19 3.89 2.51 -2.33
CA ARG A 19 5.09 3.31 -2.64
C ARG A 19 4.78 4.79 -2.87
N PHE A 20 3.54 5.09 -3.23
CA PHE A 20 3.05 6.44 -3.49
C PHE A 20 2.18 6.98 -2.34
N GLY A 21 2.43 6.48 -1.12
CA GLY A 21 1.77 6.96 0.08
C GLY A 21 0.45 6.24 0.36
N LYS A 22 -0.44 6.93 1.09
CA LYS A 22 -1.70 6.35 1.59
C LYS A 22 -2.81 6.48 0.56
N VAL A 23 -3.54 5.40 0.32
CA VAL A 23 -4.70 5.38 -0.57
C VAL A 23 -5.95 5.00 0.23
N ASN A 24 -6.91 5.92 0.32
CA ASN A 24 -8.19 5.67 0.99
C ASN A 24 -9.22 5.16 -0.01
N LEU A 25 -9.48 3.85 0.01
CA LEU A 25 -10.39 3.20 -0.94
C LEU A 25 -11.87 3.49 -0.67
N ARG A 26 -12.22 4.30 0.33
CA ARG A 26 -13.59 4.83 0.46
C ARG A 26 -13.84 6.04 -0.44
N ASN A 27 -12.77 6.68 -0.95
CA ASN A 27 -12.88 7.86 -1.81
C ASN A 27 -13.51 7.49 -3.16
N ALA A 28 -14.46 8.30 -3.62
CA ALA A 28 -15.22 8.06 -4.85
C ALA A 28 -14.34 8.01 -6.12
N ARG A 29 -13.18 8.68 -6.11
CA ARG A 29 -12.21 8.65 -7.23
C ARG A 29 -11.72 7.25 -7.61
N HIS A 30 -11.88 6.27 -6.72
CA HIS A 30 -11.44 4.89 -6.96
C HIS A 30 -12.54 4.00 -7.56
N ALA A 31 -13.78 4.47 -7.69
CA ALA A 31 -14.91 3.63 -8.14
C ALA A 31 -14.69 3.02 -9.53
N GLU A 32 -14.06 3.78 -10.44
CA GLU A 32 -13.77 3.35 -11.83
C GLU A 32 -12.25 3.29 -12.11
N ASP A 33 -11.42 3.25 -11.06
CA ASP A 33 -9.96 3.17 -11.22
C ASP A 33 -9.54 1.70 -11.43
N HIS A 34 -9.34 1.31 -12.69
CA HIS A 34 -8.93 -0.05 -13.07
C HIS A 34 -7.47 -0.37 -12.74
N ARG A 35 -6.66 0.61 -12.32
CA ARG A 35 -5.27 0.36 -11.93
C ARG A 35 -5.20 -0.44 -10.63
N PRO A 36 -4.17 -1.28 -10.45
CA PRO A 36 -3.92 -1.94 -9.16
C PRO A 36 -3.39 -0.96 -8.11
N LEU A 37 -3.26 -1.39 -6.86
CA LEU A 37 -2.63 -0.56 -5.82
C LEU A 37 -1.14 -0.32 -6.11
N ASP A 38 -0.43 -1.37 -6.54
CA ASP A 38 0.97 -1.32 -6.94
C ASP A 38 1.27 -2.45 -7.95
N PRO A 39 1.47 -2.14 -9.25
CA PRO A 39 1.76 -3.14 -10.27
C PRO A 39 3.16 -3.77 -10.13
N GLN A 40 4.06 -3.13 -9.37
CA GLN A 40 5.43 -3.61 -9.14
C GLN A 40 5.56 -4.43 -7.84
N SER A 41 4.46 -4.65 -7.13
CA SER A 41 4.46 -5.44 -5.90
C SER A 41 4.46 -6.93 -6.22
N ASP A 42 5.25 -7.70 -5.45
CA ASP A 42 5.23 -9.16 -5.49
C ASP A 42 3.92 -9.73 -4.90
N CYS A 43 3.17 -8.93 -4.14
CA CYS A 43 1.92 -9.34 -3.50
C CYS A 43 0.73 -9.33 -4.49
N PRO A 44 0.04 -10.46 -4.70
CA PRO A 44 -1.17 -10.52 -5.51
C PRO A 44 -2.25 -9.53 -5.11
N ALA A 45 -2.49 -9.31 -3.82
CA ALA A 45 -3.47 -8.33 -3.35
C ALA A 45 -3.16 -6.88 -3.77
N SER A 46 -1.90 -6.57 -4.03
CA SER A 46 -1.47 -5.25 -4.51
C SER A 46 -1.55 -5.12 -6.02
N ARG A 47 -1.28 -6.21 -6.77
CA ARG A 47 -1.01 -6.22 -8.22
C ARG A 47 -2.20 -6.71 -9.06
N ASP A 48 -2.94 -7.70 -8.58
CA ASP A 48 -3.87 -8.48 -9.41
C ASP A 48 -5.33 -7.99 -9.29
N TYR A 49 -5.62 -7.12 -8.31
CA TYR A 49 -6.95 -6.53 -8.09
C TYR A 49 -6.94 -5.04 -8.39
N SER A 50 -7.97 -4.58 -9.11
CA SER A 50 -8.16 -3.15 -9.38
C SER A 50 -8.60 -2.39 -8.14
N ARG A 51 -8.28 -1.10 -8.09
CA ARG A 51 -8.77 -0.20 -7.04
C ARG A 51 -10.29 -0.05 -7.08
N ALA A 52 -10.91 -0.11 -8.25
CA ALA A 52 -12.36 -0.18 -8.43
C ALA A 52 -12.97 -1.38 -7.69
N TYR A 53 -12.41 -2.57 -7.88
CA TYR A 53 -12.88 -3.77 -7.21
C TYR A 53 -12.68 -3.68 -5.69
N LEU A 54 -11.51 -3.24 -5.25
CA LEU A 54 -11.23 -3.05 -3.83
C LEU A 54 -12.12 -1.96 -3.20
N HIS A 55 -12.39 -0.87 -3.91
CA HIS A 55 -13.34 0.18 -3.53
C HIS A 55 -14.73 -0.39 -3.32
N HIS A 56 -15.22 -1.18 -4.28
CA HIS A 56 -16.50 -1.86 -4.19
C HIS A 56 -16.57 -2.75 -2.94
N LEU A 57 -15.58 -3.63 -2.71
CA LEU A 57 -15.56 -4.50 -1.53
C LEU A 57 -15.60 -3.70 -0.21
N VAL A 58 -14.80 -2.63 -0.13
CA VAL A 58 -14.74 -1.76 1.06
C VAL A 58 -16.07 -1.03 1.29
N LYS A 59 -16.72 -0.56 0.22
CA LYS A 59 -18.01 0.14 0.28
C LYS A 59 -19.16 -0.80 0.66
N SER A 60 -19.14 -2.02 0.15
CA SER A 60 -20.14 -3.06 0.43
C SER A 60 -19.97 -3.70 1.80
N GLY A 61 -18.86 -3.44 2.51
CA GLY A 61 -18.59 -4.03 3.82
C GLY A 61 -18.16 -5.50 3.75
N GLU A 62 -17.71 -5.96 2.59
CA GLU A 62 -17.28 -7.34 2.37
C GLU A 62 -15.97 -7.64 3.09
N ALA A 63 -15.92 -8.76 3.81
CA ALA A 63 -14.75 -9.16 4.60
C ALA A 63 -13.49 -9.33 3.73
N LEU A 64 -13.66 -9.75 2.48
CA LEU A 64 -12.58 -9.89 1.50
C LEU A 64 -11.82 -8.57 1.28
N GLY A 65 -12.51 -7.42 1.31
CA GLY A 65 -11.86 -6.11 1.19
C GLY A 65 -10.85 -5.88 2.32
N ALA A 66 -11.25 -6.18 3.55
CA ALA A 66 -10.39 -6.07 4.72
C ALA A 66 -9.20 -7.05 4.68
N MET A 67 -9.42 -8.27 4.17
CA MET A 67 -8.38 -9.29 4.01
C MET A 67 -7.33 -8.85 2.99
N LEU A 68 -7.75 -8.44 1.79
CA LEU A 68 -6.85 -8.02 0.71
C LEU A 68 -6.05 -6.77 1.11
N LEU A 69 -6.67 -5.78 1.73
CA LEU A 69 -5.97 -4.57 2.16
C LEU A 69 -5.00 -4.84 3.31
N THR A 70 -5.33 -5.75 4.22
CA THR A 70 -4.41 -6.19 5.27
C THR A 70 -3.19 -6.88 4.65
N TRP A 71 -3.40 -7.77 3.67
CA TRP A 71 -2.33 -8.45 2.96
C TRP A 71 -1.43 -7.47 2.21
N ASN A 72 -2.02 -6.52 1.45
CA ASN A 72 -1.27 -5.43 0.80
C ASN A 72 -0.41 -4.66 1.80
N ASN A 73 -1.01 -4.21 2.92
CA ASN A 73 -0.31 -3.35 3.88
C ASN A 73 0.85 -4.06 4.56
N LEU A 74 0.68 -5.33 4.93
CA LEU A 74 1.76 -6.12 5.49
C LEU A 74 2.87 -6.35 4.46
N ALA A 75 2.52 -6.68 3.21
CA ALA A 75 3.50 -6.84 2.14
C ALA A 75 4.30 -5.55 1.89
N TYR A 76 3.63 -4.40 1.86
CA TYR A 76 4.29 -3.11 1.70
C TYR A 76 5.24 -2.79 2.86
N TYR A 77 4.84 -3.06 4.11
CA TYR A 77 5.72 -2.88 5.27
C TYR A 77 6.96 -3.77 5.17
N GLN A 78 6.82 -5.03 4.75
CA GLN A 78 7.96 -5.93 4.57
C GLN A 78 8.86 -5.49 3.41
N TYR A 79 8.28 -4.99 2.32
CA TYR A 79 9.02 -4.38 1.21
C TYR A 79 9.85 -3.18 1.69
N LEU A 80 9.24 -2.25 2.43
CA LEU A 80 9.92 -1.08 3.00
C LEU A 80 11.08 -1.51 3.90
N MET A 81 10.85 -2.44 4.82
CA MET A 81 11.89 -2.92 5.73
C MET A 81 13.01 -3.67 5.00
N LYS A 82 12.70 -4.40 3.91
CA LYS A 82 13.71 -5.03 3.05
C LYS A 82 14.57 -3.97 2.36
N GLY A 83 13.96 -2.93 1.80
CA GLY A 83 14.65 -1.81 1.17
C GLY A 83 15.57 -1.06 2.16
N ILE A 84 15.07 -0.76 3.36
CA ILE A 84 15.87 -0.15 4.44
C ILE A 84 17.12 -0.98 4.75
N ARG A 85 16.97 -2.30 4.94
CA ARG A 85 18.11 -3.18 5.24
C ARG A 85 19.14 -3.20 4.10
N ALA A 86 18.69 -3.28 2.85
CA ALA A 86 19.58 -3.26 1.69
C ALA A 86 20.33 -1.92 1.57
N ALA A 87 19.61 -0.79 1.71
CA ALA A 87 20.21 0.53 1.63
C ALA A 87 21.23 0.80 2.74
N ILE A 88 21.01 0.27 3.95
CA ILE A 88 22.00 0.33 5.03
C ILE A 88 23.25 -0.48 4.66
N ALA A 89 23.08 -1.71 4.16
CA ALA A 89 24.20 -2.56 3.76
C ALA A 89 25.05 -1.93 2.63
N ASP A 90 24.40 -1.20 1.72
CA ASP A 90 25.04 -0.54 0.59
C ASP A 90 25.54 0.88 0.89
N GLY A 91 25.35 1.38 2.12
CA GLY A 91 25.73 2.75 2.50
C GLY A 91 24.88 3.87 1.86
N LYS A 92 23.69 3.54 1.34
CA LYS A 92 22.77 4.43 0.59
C LYS A 92 21.47 4.74 1.33
N PHE A 93 21.48 4.64 2.66
CA PHE A 93 20.26 4.82 3.46
C PHE A 93 19.62 6.21 3.32
N SER A 94 20.44 7.26 3.19
CA SER A 94 19.96 8.63 2.98
C SER A 94 19.19 8.75 1.66
N ASP A 95 19.76 8.24 0.57
CA ASP A 95 19.15 8.27 -0.76
C ASP A 95 17.82 7.49 -0.76
N PHE A 96 17.82 6.28 -0.21
CA PHE A 96 16.62 5.46 -0.08
C PHE A 96 15.52 6.18 0.71
N THR A 97 15.88 6.89 1.78
CA THR A 97 14.92 7.65 2.58
C THR A 97 14.33 8.79 1.75
N ALA A 98 15.18 9.57 1.08
CA ALA A 98 14.74 10.68 0.22
C ALA A 98 13.79 10.19 -0.88
N GLU A 99 14.18 9.17 -1.65
CA GLU A 99 13.37 8.56 -2.72
C GLU A 99 12.03 8.03 -2.20
N THR A 100 12.05 7.35 -1.04
CA THR A 100 10.83 6.81 -0.44
C THR A 100 9.88 7.93 -0.01
N THR A 101 10.40 8.97 0.64
CA THR A 101 9.59 10.13 1.06
C THR A 101 9.03 10.92 -0.12
N GLU A 102 9.81 11.09 -1.18
CA GLU A 102 9.37 11.72 -2.42
C GLU A 102 8.26 10.89 -3.09
N GLY A 103 8.40 9.56 -3.12
CA GLY A 103 7.36 8.63 -3.53
C GLY A 103 6.05 8.88 -2.77
N TRP A 104 6.11 8.94 -1.44
CA TRP A 104 4.93 9.24 -0.61
C TRP A 104 4.32 10.62 -0.87
N ALA A 105 5.15 11.64 -1.07
CA ALA A 105 4.71 13.02 -1.30
C ALA A 105 4.04 13.20 -2.67
N ARG A 106 4.53 12.49 -3.69
CA ARG A 106 3.90 12.43 -5.03
C ARG A 106 2.44 11.99 -4.94
N GLY A 107 2.15 11.12 -3.96
CA GLY A 107 0.82 10.65 -3.70
C GLY A 107 0.30 9.76 -4.82
N ASP A 108 -0.94 9.31 -4.63
CA ASP A 108 -1.68 8.60 -5.64
C ASP A 108 -2.39 9.60 -6.58
N MET A 109 -1.59 10.29 -7.39
CA MET A 109 -2.06 11.16 -8.47
C MET A 109 -2.13 10.39 -9.79
N PRO A 110 -3.07 10.74 -10.70
CA PRO A 110 -3.11 10.22 -12.07
C PRO A 110 -1.80 10.44 -12.82
#